data_AF-A0A1Q3C1K3-F1
#
_entry.id   AF-A0A1Q3C1K3-F1
#
_cell.length_a   1.000
_cell.length_b   1.000
_cell.length_c   1.000
_cell.angle_alpha   90.00
_cell.angle_beta   90.00
_cell.angle_gamma   90.00
#
_symmetry.space_group_name_H-M   'P 1'
#
loop_
_entity.id
_entity.type
_entity.pdbx_description
1 polymer ?
#
loop_
_entity_poly.entity_id
_entity_poly.type
_entity_poly.pdbx_seq_one_letter_code
_entity_poly.pdbx_strand_id
1 'polypeptide(L)'
;DSSKNDKEEKEVICYECNQLGHIRPDCPKLKKKKDNKKAMIATWSDNDDSSSNEEENDEIANIVFMAMEDDNEVCSSSRSYNDLQYEYNELIGVLDDLNKEYKLLKK
;
A
#
# COMPACT_ATOMS: atom_id res chain seq x y z
N ASP A 1 -12.96 -22.95 30.97
CA ASP A 1 -13.09 -21.51 30.76
C ASP A 1 -11.74 -20.92 30.37
N SER A 2 -11.73 -19.84 29.60
CA SER A 2 -10.59 -19.11 29.03
C SER A 2 -9.97 -19.65 27.73
N SER A 3 -10.68 -19.40 26.64
CA SER A 3 -10.13 -19.14 25.31
C SER A 3 -9.04 -18.08 25.37
N LYS A 4 -7.81 -18.40 24.98
CA LYS A 4 -6.78 -17.40 24.68
C LYS A 4 -6.75 -17.22 23.17
N ASN A 5 -7.24 -16.06 22.73
CA ASN A 5 -7.17 -15.63 21.35
C ASN A 5 -5.74 -15.16 21.07
N ASP A 6 -4.96 -15.97 20.36
CA ASP A 6 -3.68 -15.56 19.81
C ASP A 6 -3.94 -14.63 18.62
N LYS A 7 -4.31 -13.38 18.93
CA LYS A 7 -4.20 -12.29 17.97
C LYS A 7 -2.72 -11.97 17.92
N GLU A 8 -2.05 -12.36 16.84
CA GLU A 8 -0.74 -11.80 16.49
C GLU A 8 -0.88 -10.28 16.45
N GLU A 9 -0.54 -9.64 17.56
CA GLU A 9 -0.35 -8.21 17.65
C GLU A 9 0.86 -7.89 16.79
N LYS A 10 0.61 -7.65 15.50
CA LYS A 10 1.65 -7.26 14.54
C LYS A 10 2.37 -6.07 15.13
N GLU A 11 3.61 -6.31 15.55
CA GLU A 11 4.45 -5.27 16.16
C GLU A 11 4.54 -4.11 15.18
N VAL A 12 4.01 -2.96 15.60
CA VAL A 12 3.94 -1.77 14.73
C VAL A 12 5.35 -1.21 14.57
N ILE A 13 5.93 -1.30 13.38
CA ILE A 13 7.29 -0.83 13.08
C ILE A 13 7.23 0.47 12.26
N CYS A 14 8.06 1.44 12.65
CA CYS A 14 8.22 2.67 11.90
C CYS A 14 9.21 2.49 10.75
N TYR A 15 8.77 2.72 9.51
CA TYR A 15 9.62 2.60 8.31
C TYR A 15 10.73 3.66 8.19
N GLU A 16 10.70 4.73 8.99
CA GLU A 16 11.70 5.81 8.94
C GLU A 16 12.82 5.65 9.96
N CYS A 17 12.55 5.02 11.10
CA CYS A 17 13.53 4.84 12.16
C CYS A 17 13.73 3.39 12.60
N ASN A 18 12.98 2.46 12.01
CA ASN A 18 13.00 1.03 12.33
C ASN A 18 12.75 0.71 13.80
N GLN A 19 12.06 1.59 14.53
CA GLN A 19 11.67 1.38 15.92
C GLN A 19 10.23 0.87 16.02
N LEU A 20 10.00 0.00 17.00
CA LEU A 20 8.68 -0.52 17.32
C LEU A 20 7.82 0.54 18.03
N GLY A 21 6.51 0.34 18.03
CA GLY A 21 5.52 1.11 18.80
C GLY A 21 4.90 2.30 18.07
N HIS A 22 5.30 2.60 16.82
CA HIS A 22 4.68 3.67 16.04
C HIS A 22 4.84 3.47 14.52
N ILE A 23 3.92 4.02 13.74
CA ILE A 23 4.03 4.08 12.28
C ILE A 23 4.72 5.37 11.83
N ARG A 24 5.17 5.41 10.57
CA ARG A 24 5.82 6.58 9.93
C ARG A 24 5.24 7.95 10.32
N PRO A 25 3.92 8.24 10.24
CA PRO A 25 3.38 9.56 10.57
C PRO A 25 3.58 9.97 12.05
N ASP A 26 3.76 9.00 12.95
CA ASP A 26 3.99 9.25 14.36
C ASP A 26 5.47 9.31 14.74
N CYS A 27 6.37 9.16 13.77
CA CYS A 27 7.79 9.12 14.04
C CYS A 27 8.27 10.43 14.69
N PRO A 28 8.85 10.39 15.90
CA PRO A 28 9.35 11.59 16.56
C PRO A 28 10.49 12.25 15.77
N LYS A 29 11.19 11.49 14.90
CA LYS A 29 12.17 12.05 13.97
C LYS A 29 11.53 12.90 12.86
N LEU A 30 10.31 12.58 12.43
CA LEU A 30 9.53 13.34 11.44
C LEU A 30 8.82 14.54 12.06
N LYS A 31 8.35 14.43 13.31
CA LYS A 31 7.65 15.51 14.03
C LYS A 31 8.50 16.76 14.27
N LYS A 32 9.83 16.68 14.17
CA LYS A 32 10.73 17.84 14.26
C LYS A 32 10.64 18.82 13.07
N LYS A 33 9.78 18.57 12.08
CA LYS A 33 9.63 19.42 10.88
C LYS A 33 8.24 20.01 10.66
N LYS A 34 7.30 19.89 11.59
CA LYS A 34 5.92 20.31 11.35
C LYS A 34 5.27 20.95 12.56
N ASP A 35 5.72 22.14 12.88
CA ASP A 35 4.82 23.09 13.50
C ASP A 35 3.99 23.78 12.41
N ASN A 36 2.81 24.25 12.81
CA ASN A 36 1.89 25.14 12.10
C ASN A 36 1.35 24.67 10.73
N LYS A 37 0.20 23.97 10.78
CA LYS A 37 -1.06 24.52 10.24
C LYS A 37 -2.24 23.58 10.49
N LYS A 38 -3.03 23.93 11.50
CA LYS A 38 -4.34 23.34 11.80
C LYS A 38 -5.32 24.52 11.94
N ALA A 39 -5.99 24.88 10.85
CA ALA A 39 -7.15 25.78 10.70
C ALA A 39 -7.27 26.02 9.18
N MET A 40 -8.36 25.80 8.45
CA MET A 40 -9.78 25.78 8.76
C MET A 40 -10.48 24.67 7.95
N ILE A 41 -11.48 24.04 8.56
CA ILE A 41 -12.58 23.36 7.88
C ILE A 41 -13.62 24.46 7.61
N ALA A 42 -14.14 24.57 6.37
CA ALA A 42 -15.45 25.16 6.11
C ALA A 42 -16.05 24.46 4.88
N THR A 43 -16.88 23.42 5.07
CA THR A 43 -18.34 23.50 4.90
C THR A 43 -18.77 24.36 3.70
N TRP A 44 -18.86 23.73 2.54
CA TRP A 44 -19.62 24.27 1.41
C TRP A 44 -21.11 24.10 1.69
N SER A 45 -21.70 25.10 2.33
CA SER A 45 -23.12 25.40 2.19
C SER A 45 -23.34 26.89 2.42
N ASP A 46 -23.53 27.58 1.31
CA ASP A 46 -24.53 28.62 1.08
C ASP A 46 -24.53 29.86 1.98
N ASN A 47 -24.10 30.99 1.40
CA ASN A 47 -24.85 32.26 1.32
C ASN A 47 -23.88 33.46 1.32
N ASP A 48 -23.98 34.27 0.26
CA ASP A 48 -23.34 35.58 0.09
C ASP A 48 -23.56 36.49 1.32
N ASP A 49 -22.51 37.18 1.78
CA ASP A 49 -22.50 38.65 1.90
C ASP A 49 -21.14 39.18 2.44
N SER A 50 -20.67 40.24 1.78
CA SER A 50 -19.79 41.32 2.25
C SER A 50 -18.29 41.08 2.49
N SER A 51 -17.54 41.45 1.44
CA SER A 51 -16.44 42.44 1.43
C SER A 51 -15.52 42.57 2.65
N SER A 52 -14.27 42.15 2.48
CA SER A 52 -13.08 42.90 2.91
C SER A 52 -11.85 42.36 2.19
N ASN A 53 -11.13 43.27 1.53
CA ASN A 53 -9.90 43.18 0.73
C ASN A 53 -8.84 42.19 1.30
N GLU A 54 -7.87 41.63 0.57
CA GLU A 54 -6.91 42.17 -0.41
C GLU A 54 -6.29 41.02 -1.21
N GLU A 55 -5.85 41.34 -2.45
CA GLU A 55 -4.80 40.66 -3.23
C GLU A 55 -5.13 39.31 -3.89
N GLU A 56 -5.69 39.43 -5.10
CA GLU A 56 -5.09 38.93 -6.36
C GLU A 56 -3.89 37.99 -6.17
N ASN A 57 -4.17 36.69 -6.19
CA ASN A 57 -3.45 35.81 -7.10
C ASN A 57 -4.30 34.54 -7.30
N ASP A 58 -5.15 34.60 -8.31
CA ASP A 58 -5.77 33.43 -8.94
C ASP A 58 -4.68 32.58 -9.59
N GLU A 59 -3.79 31.99 -8.79
CA GLU A 59 -2.98 30.89 -9.24
C GLU A 59 -3.87 29.65 -9.20
N ILE A 60 -4.59 29.46 -10.31
CA ILE A 60 -5.10 28.18 -10.78
C ILE A 60 -4.02 27.15 -10.42
N ALA A 61 -4.24 26.40 -9.34
CA ALA A 61 -3.42 25.27 -8.98
C ALA A 61 -3.63 24.27 -10.10
N ASN A 62 -2.82 24.39 -11.15
CA ASN A 62 -2.74 23.43 -12.23
C ASN A 62 -2.57 22.09 -11.53
N ILE A 63 -3.62 21.28 -11.60
CA ILE A 63 -3.60 19.85 -11.30
C ILE A 63 -2.67 19.27 -12.35
N VAL A 64 -1.37 19.43 -12.15
CA VAL A 64 -0.39 18.67 -12.89
C VAL A 64 -0.44 17.30 -12.24
N PHE A 65 -1.22 16.44 -12.88
CA PHE A 65 -1.20 15.00 -12.72
C PHE A 65 0.16 14.52 -13.21
N MET A 66 1.22 14.81 -12.44
CA MET A 66 2.49 14.11 -12.60
C MET A 66 2.17 12.69 -12.17
N ALA A 67 1.85 11.84 -13.15
CA ALA A 67 2.09 10.42 -13.02
C ALA A 67 3.50 10.32 -12.45
N MET A 68 3.60 9.93 -11.19
CA MET A 68 4.85 9.35 -10.74
C MET A 68 5.02 8.14 -11.66
N GLU A 69 5.97 8.23 -12.58
CA GLU A 69 6.80 7.08 -12.94
C GLU A 69 7.55 6.71 -11.65
N ASP A 70 6.78 6.29 -10.65
CA ASP A 70 7.30 5.52 -9.56
C ASP A 70 7.53 4.19 -10.25
N ASP A 71 8.79 3.92 -10.52
CA ASP A 71 9.31 2.57 -10.54
C ASP A 71 9.07 1.96 -9.14
N ASN A 72 7.81 1.89 -8.73
CA ASN A 72 7.21 0.78 -8.06
C ASN A 72 7.28 -0.41 -9.03
N GLU A 73 8.51 -0.78 -9.40
CA GLU A 73 8.86 -2.17 -9.34
C GLU A 73 8.70 -2.50 -7.86
N VAL A 74 7.45 -2.84 -7.50
CA VAL A 74 7.19 -3.78 -6.42
C VAL A 74 8.24 -4.84 -6.72
N CYS A 75 9.28 -4.94 -5.90
CA CYS A 75 9.90 -6.22 -5.71
C CYS A 75 8.82 -7.02 -5.00
N SER A 76 7.80 -7.39 -5.78
CA SER A 76 7.16 -8.68 -5.68
C SER A 76 8.37 -9.55 -5.47
N SER A 77 8.40 -10.30 -4.38
CA SER A 77 9.30 -11.43 -4.33
C SER A 77 8.84 -12.37 -5.45
N SER A 78 9.07 -11.96 -6.69
CA SER A 78 8.80 -12.69 -7.89
C SER A 78 9.83 -13.78 -7.78
N ARG A 79 9.32 -14.97 -7.48
CA ARG A 79 10.08 -16.21 -7.51
C ARG A 79 11.04 -16.14 -8.70
N SER A 80 12.31 -16.46 -8.49
CA SER A 80 13.28 -16.40 -9.59
C SER A 80 12.74 -17.22 -10.75
N TYR A 81 13.03 -16.82 -12.00
CA TYR A 81 12.61 -17.58 -13.18
C TYR A 81 12.92 -19.09 -13.04
N ASN A 82 14.08 -19.40 -12.44
CA ASN A 82 14.50 -20.77 -12.19
C ASN A 82 13.60 -21.52 -11.20
N ASP A 83 13.14 -20.85 -10.15
CA ASP A 83 12.25 -21.44 -9.14
C ASP A 83 10.85 -21.68 -9.74
N LEU A 84 10.35 -20.72 -10.51
CA LEU A 84 9.07 -20.86 -11.22
C LEU A 84 9.13 -21.98 -12.27
N GLN A 85 10.25 -22.10 -12.97
CA GLN A 85 10.48 -23.14 -13.97
C GLN A 85 10.51 -24.54 -13.32
N TYR A 86 11.08 -24.66 -12.13
CA TYR A 86 11.09 -25.92 -11.37
C TYR A 86 9.66 -26.35 -11.01
N GLU A 87 8.86 -25.45 -10.43
CA GLU A 87 7.46 -25.72 -10.09
C GLU A 87 6.63 -26.10 -11.33
N TYR A 88 6.82 -25.38 -12.44
CA TYR A 88 6.14 -25.70 -13.70
C TYR A 88 6.47 -27.12 -14.17
N ASN A 89 7.76 -27.51 -14.15
CA ASN A 89 8.17 -28.84 -14.57
C ASN A 89 7.62 -29.94 -13.67
N GLU A 90 7.56 -29.70 -12.35
CA GLU A 90 6.95 -30.61 -11.39
C GLU A 90 5.46 -30.82 -11.69
N LEU A 91 4.72 -29.74 -11.95
CA LEU A 91 3.30 -29.79 -12.29
C LEU A 91 3.04 -30.56 -13.58
N ILE A 92 3.88 -30.39 -14.61
CA ILE A 92 3.78 -31.14 -15.87
C ILE A 92 3.96 -32.65 -15.63
N GLY A 93 4.91 -33.04 -14.76
CA GLY A 93 5.11 -34.44 -14.39
C GLY A 93 3.86 -35.07 -13.77
N VAL A 94 3.24 -34.38 -12.81
CA VAL A 94 2.00 -34.85 -12.18
C VAL A 94 0.85 -34.95 -13.19
N LEU A 95 0.74 -33.98 -14.10
CA LEU A 95 -0.29 -33.99 -15.15
C LEU A 95 -0.14 -35.20 -16.08
N ASP A 96 1.09 -35.52 -16.48
CA ASP A 96 1.38 -36.66 -17.35
C ASP A 96 1.02 -37.99 -16.67
N ASP A 97 1.34 -38.14 -15.39
CA ASP A 97 1.00 -39.33 -14.62
C ASP A 97 -0.52 -39.48 -14.46
N LEU A 98 -1.22 -38.40 -14.13
CA LEU A 98 -2.68 -38.39 -14.07
C LEU A 98 -3.31 -38.75 -15.41
N ASN A 99 -2.76 -38.25 -16.52
CA ASN A 99 -3.26 -38.56 -17.86
C ASN A 99 -3.03 -40.04 -18.24
N LYS A 100 -1.92 -40.65 -17.78
CA LYS A 100 -1.70 -42.10 -17.95
C LYS A 100 -2.75 -42.89 -17.18
N GLU A 101 -3.00 -42.55 -15.92
CA GLU A 101 -4.03 -43.20 -15.10
C GLU A 101 -5.42 -43.05 -15.73
N TYR A 102 -5.80 -41.84 -16.15
CA TYR A 102 -7.07 -41.60 -16.81
C TYR A 102 -7.25 -42.44 -18.08
N LYS A 103 -6.19 -42.59 -18.90
CA LYS A 103 -6.23 -43.45 -20.08
C LYS A 103 -6.42 -44.93 -19.74
N LEU A 104 -5.89 -45.39 -18.60
CA LEU A 104 -6.11 -46.75 -18.11
C LEU A 104 -7.55 -46.95 -17.63
N LEU A 105 -8.13 -45.96 -16.94
CA LEU A 105 -9.51 -46.01 -16.44
C LEU A 105 -10.57 -45.85 -17.53
N LYS A 106 -10.24 -45.19 -18.64
CA LYS A 106 -11.15 -44.98 -19.78
C LYS A 106 -11.27 -46.20 -20.70
N LYS A 107 -10.45 -47.23 -20.49
CA LYS A 107 -10.47 -48.47 -21.27
C LYS A 107 -11.47 -49.47 -20.68
#